data_AF-A0A8S3CIN6-F1
#
_entry.id   AF-A0A8S3CIN6-F1
#
_cell.length_a   1.000
_cell.length_b   1.000
_cell.length_c   1.000
_cell.angle_alpha   90.00
_cell.angle_beta   90.00
_cell.angle_gamma   90.00
#
_symmetry.space_group_name_H-M   'P 1'
#
loop_
_entity.id
_entity.type
_entity.pdbx_description
1 polymer ?
#
loop_
_entity_poly.entity_id
_entity_poly.type
_entity_poly.pdbx_seq_one_letter_code
_entity_poly.pdbx_strand_id
1 'polypeptide(L)'
;DQENLAKYHRAQMEQRKSQFVQEKQKDLKEGDEYRRLAEQYSLEQFELDRFKKLTQKDVKSMYDKTLEDKRTVKQMEEALDEEEDDELRVYAEAKKKMARLRREKEVQAIQEKQEARDHMIGYLGSLQKRAESDNDAQIFRAKAQKEAKELREEQEKFEKQQKMQQSIRKHRFETTKRREVEREMEEREDAEIRRKKAEADRLFLLYQQEKEKQRHEDALVTSQYHLKQAQERKDRQRDVKASELEEVLLDKHMNEVEKQQYQDYTGRVIAYMDENGRNTYPMRRAVADEVQRFDQLNHGINKAESQTNENGEKQPGSHDKKSLEETKKHMGFQWDVPNK
;
A
#
# COMPACT_ATOMS: atom_id res chain seq x y z
N ASP A 1 -76.79 190.15 -98.94
CA ASP A 1 -76.08 189.48 -97.82
C ASP A 1 -76.87 188.40 -97.07
N GLN A 2 -78.19 188.52 -96.88
CA GLN A 2 -78.97 187.47 -96.19
C GLN A 2 -79.10 186.14 -96.97
N GLU A 3 -79.03 186.15 -98.30
CA GLU A 3 -79.13 184.92 -99.12
C GLU A 3 -77.90 184.01 -99.05
N ASN A 4 -76.69 184.58 -98.90
CA ASN A 4 -75.45 183.79 -98.87
C ASN A 4 -75.26 183.06 -97.52
N LEU A 5 -75.68 183.67 -96.40
CA LEU A 5 -75.63 183.05 -95.07
C LEU A 5 -76.62 181.87 -94.96
N ALA A 6 -77.80 182.00 -95.57
CA ALA A 6 -78.79 180.92 -95.64
C ALA A 6 -78.31 179.72 -96.47
N LYS A 7 -77.57 179.95 -97.57
CA LYS A 7 -76.95 178.88 -98.37
C LYS A 7 -75.85 178.15 -97.58
N TYR A 8 -75.01 178.86 -96.83
CA TYR A 8 -73.98 178.27 -95.98
C TYR A 8 -74.55 177.40 -94.86
N HIS A 9 -75.56 177.90 -94.13
CA HIS A 9 -76.21 177.10 -93.08
C HIS A 9 -76.96 175.87 -93.61
N ARG A 10 -77.54 175.93 -94.82
CA ARG A 10 -78.11 174.73 -95.48
C ARG A 10 -77.03 173.69 -95.79
N ALA A 11 -75.91 174.11 -96.39
CA ALA A 11 -74.81 173.20 -96.69
C ALA A 11 -74.22 172.56 -95.42
N GLN A 12 -74.09 173.33 -94.33
CA GLN A 12 -73.62 172.81 -93.04
C GLN A 12 -74.60 171.81 -92.42
N MET A 13 -75.91 172.05 -92.54
CA MET A 13 -76.94 171.11 -92.06
C MET A 13 -76.99 169.83 -92.90
N GLU A 14 -76.77 169.91 -94.21
CA GLU A 14 -76.63 168.74 -95.09
C GLU A 14 -75.37 167.94 -94.76
N GLN A 15 -74.25 168.61 -94.50
CA GLN A 15 -73.01 167.95 -94.07
C GLN A 15 -73.17 167.23 -92.73
N ARG A 16 -73.81 167.87 -91.73
CA ARG A 16 -74.12 167.22 -90.44
C ARG A 16 -75.08 166.03 -90.60
N LYS A 17 -76.09 166.15 -91.46
CA LYS A 17 -76.98 165.01 -91.80
C LYS A 17 -76.21 163.87 -92.45
N SER A 18 -75.31 164.19 -93.38
CA SER A 18 -74.46 163.20 -94.05
C SER A 18 -73.52 162.49 -93.06
N GLN A 19 -72.89 163.23 -92.15
CA GLN A 19 -72.05 162.67 -91.08
C GLN A 19 -72.85 161.78 -90.13
N PHE A 20 -74.05 162.23 -89.70
CA PHE A 20 -74.93 161.42 -88.85
C PHE A 20 -75.36 160.11 -89.53
N VAL A 21 -75.66 160.15 -90.84
CA VAL A 21 -75.97 158.95 -91.61
C VAL A 21 -74.75 158.03 -91.71
N GLN A 22 -73.55 158.56 -91.93
CA GLN A 22 -72.32 157.77 -91.97
C GLN A 22 -71.97 157.14 -90.63
N GLU A 23 -72.12 157.87 -89.52
CA GLU A 23 -71.88 157.38 -88.16
C GLU A 23 -72.86 156.28 -87.80
N LYS A 24 -74.16 156.49 -88.05
CA LYS A 24 -75.19 155.45 -87.89
C LYS A 24 -74.90 154.21 -88.75
N GLN A 25 -74.34 154.40 -89.95
CA GLN A 25 -73.95 153.28 -90.82
C GLN A 25 -72.70 152.55 -90.31
N LYS A 26 -71.77 153.24 -89.63
CA LYS A 26 -70.63 152.61 -88.94
C LYS A 26 -71.10 151.84 -87.71
N ASP A 27 -71.95 152.42 -86.88
CA ASP A 27 -72.52 151.76 -85.69
C ASP A 27 -73.26 150.46 -86.07
N LEU A 28 -74.01 150.47 -87.18
CA LEU A 28 -74.67 149.29 -87.70
C LEU A 28 -73.66 148.20 -88.14
N LYS A 29 -72.59 148.60 -88.84
CA LYS A 29 -71.52 147.66 -89.26
C LYS A 29 -70.76 147.10 -88.07
N GLU A 30 -70.38 147.94 -87.11
CA GLU A 30 -69.72 147.52 -85.87
C GLU A 30 -70.65 146.59 -85.07
N GLY A 31 -71.94 146.91 -84.95
CA GLY A 31 -72.93 146.06 -84.30
C GLY A 31 -73.19 144.71 -85.02
N ASP A 32 -73.05 144.66 -86.34
CA ASP A 32 -73.08 143.42 -87.13
C ASP A 32 -71.79 142.59 -86.92
N GLU A 33 -70.62 143.24 -86.86
CA GLU A 33 -69.33 142.60 -86.55
C GLU A 33 -69.30 142.03 -85.12
N TYR A 34 -69.79 142.77 -84.13
CA TYR A 34 -69.93 142.28 -82.75
C TYR A 34 -70.89 141.10 -82.65
N ARG A 35 -72.01 141.11 -83.39
CA ARG A 35 -72.92 139.96 -83.45
C ARG A 35 -72.25 138.74 -84.06
N ARG A 36 -71.54 138.90 -85.17
CA ARG A 36 -70.78 137.83 -85.82
C ARG A 36 -69.71 137.25 -84.90
N LEU A 37 -68.99 138.10 -84.17
CA LEU A 37 -67.96 137.66 -83.22
C LEU A 37 -68.57 136.93 -82.02
N ALA A 38 -69.71 137.40 -81.50
CA ALA A 38 -70.43 136.73 -80.42
C ALA A 38 -70.94 135.34 -80.85
N GLU A 39 -71.47 135.22 -82.08
CA GLU A 39 -71.87 133.94 -82.66
C GLU A 39 -70.67 132.99 -82.81
N GLN A 40 -69.53 133.45 -83.33
CA GLN A 40 -68.30 132.66 -83.43
C GLN A 40 -67.82 132.18 -82.06
N TYR A 41 -67.75 133.07 -81.06
CA TYR A 41 -67.38 132.71 -79.70
C TYR A 41 -68.33 131.68 -79.10
N SER A 42 -69.64 131.82 -79.34
CA SER A 42 -70.63 130.87 -78.84
C SER A 42 -70.47 129.47 -79.44
N LEU A 43 -70.10 129.40 -80.73
CA LEU A 43 -69.78 128.14 -81.42
C LEU A 43 -68.49 127.51 -80.89
N GLU A 44 -67.43 128.30 -80.73
CA GLU A 44 -66.16 127.82 -80.18
C GLU A 44 -66.33 127.28 -78.76
N GLN A 45 -67.09 127.96 -77.90
CA GLN A 45 -67.43 127.47 -76.56
C GLN A 45 -68.19 126.14 -76.61
N PHE A 46 -69.18 126.03 -77.51
CA PHE A 46 -69.94 124.80 -77.68
C PHE A 46 -69.06 123.63 -78.14
N GLU A 47 -68.15 123.86 -79.10
CA GLU A 47 -67.22 122.85 -79.59
C GLU A 47 -66.22 122.41 -78.50
N LEU A 48 -65.71 123.37 -77.73
CA LEU A 48 -64.78 123.12 -76.64
C LEU A 48 -65.44 122.31 -75.51
N ASP A 49 -66.68 122.63 -75.15
CA ASP A 49 -67.45 121.85 -74.17
C ASP A 49 -67.79 120.44 -74.67
N ARG A 50 -68.10 120.31 -75.97
CA ARG A 50 -68.29 119.00 -76.60
C ARG A 50 -67.01 118.17 -76.53
N PHE A 51 -65.85 118.77 -76.83
CA PHE A 51 -64.56 118.10 -76.77
C PHE A 51 -64.17 117.69 -75.35
N LYS A 52 -64.39 118.55 -74.35
CA LYS A 52 -64.19 118.22 -72.92
C LYS A 52 -65.05 117.03 -72.49
N LYS A 53 -66.33 117.01 -72.87
CA LYS A 53 -67.22 115.89 -72.54
C LYS A 53 -66.79 114.59 -73.21
N LEU A 54 -66.29 114.64 -74.45
CA LEU A 54 -65.80 113.47 -75.17
C LEU A 54 -64.53 112.91 -74.51
N THR A 55 -63.53 113.76 -74.28
CA THR A 55 -62.28 113.39 -73.61
C THR A 55 -62.51 112.86 -72.20
N GLN A 56 -63.43 113.45 -71.43
CA GLN A 56 -63.80 112.93 -70.11
C GLN A 56 -64.42 111.53 -70.18
N LYS A 57 -65.26 111.27 -71.19
CA LYS A 57 -65.82 109.93 -71.44
C LYS A 57 -64.75 108.93 -71.84
N ASP A 58 -63.82 109.33 -72.71
CA ASP A 58 -62.72 108.48 -73.16
C ASP A 58 -61.78 108.14 -71.99
N VAL A 59 -61.40 109.14 -71.19
CA VAL A 59 -60.58 108.94 -69.98
C VAL A 59 -61.28 108.01 -69.00
N LYS A 60 -62.58 108.21 -68.76
CA LYS A 60 -63.36 107.32 -67.89
C LYS A 60 -63.41 105.89 -68.43
N SER A 61 -63.69 105.73 -69.73
CA SER A 61 -63.73 104.41 -70.38
C SER A 61 -62.37 103.71 -70.31
N MET A 62 -61.27 104.42 -70.50
CA MET A 62 -59.93 103.86 -70.34
C MET A 62 -59.66 103.46 -68.89
N TYR A 63 -60.04 104.29 -67.92
CA TYR A 63 -59.88 103.97 -66.50
C TYR A 63 -60.69 102.72 -66.11
N ASP A 64 -61.95 102.64 -66.52
CA ASP A 64 -62.82 101.50 -66.26
C ASP A 64 -62.22 100.21 -66.87
N LYS A 65 -61.69 100.28 -68.11
CA LYS A 65 -60.95 99.15 -68.73
C LYS A 65 -59.73 98.75 -67.92
N THR A 66 -58.90 99.70 -67.46
CA THR A 66 -57.73 99.35 -66.65
C THR A 66 -58.09 98.72 -65.30
N LEU A 67 -59.26 99.08 -64.74
CA LEU A 67 -59.76 98.43 -63.53
C LEU A 67 -60.25 97.01 -63.82
N GLU A 68 -60.92 96.79 -64.95
CA GLU A 68 -61.31 95.47 -65.42
C GLU A 68 -60.08 94.59 -65.67
N ASP A 69 -59.07 95.10 -66.39
CA ASP A 69 -57.81 94.39 -66.64
C ASP A 69 -57.08 94.05 -65.33
N LYS A 70 -57.08 94.95 -64.34
CA LYS A 70 -56.52 94.63 -63.01
C LYS A 70 -57.28 93.53 -62.30
N ARG A 71 -58.61 93.48 -62.44
CA ARG A 71 -59.43 92.42 -61.84
C ARG A 71 -59.20 91.08 -62.51
N THR A 72 -59.09 91.05 -63.84
CA THR A 72 -58.82 89.81 -64.57
C THR A 72 -57.42 89.28 -64.28
N VAL A 73 -56.41 90.14 -64.21
CA VAL A 73 -55.04 89.74 -63.79
C VAL A 73 -55.07 89.16 -62.38
N LYS A 74 -55.72 89.80 -61.41
CA LYS A 74 -55.82 89.28 -60.04
C LYS A 74 -56.50 87.92 -59.97
N GLN A 75 -57.56 87.70 -60.75
CA GLN A 75 -58.24 86.41 -60.82
C GLN A 75 -57.36 85.32 -61.45
N MET A 76 -56.54 85.68 -62.45
CA MET A 76 -55.57 84.73 -63.02
C MET A 76 -54.46 84.39 -62.03
N GLU A 77 -53.96 85.36 -61.27
CA GLU A 77 -52.97 85.14 -60.21
C GLU A 77 -53.54 84.22 -59.11
N GLU A 78 -54.76 84.48 -58.63
CA GLU A 78 -55.42 83.63 -57.62
C GLU A 78 -55.61 82.18 -58.13
N ALA A 79 -55.99 82.00 -59.40
CA ALA A 79 -56.13 80.67 -59.99
C ALA A 79 -54.78 79.94 -60.12
N LEU A 80 -53.71 80.65 -60.47
CA LEU A 80 -52.36 80.09 -60.52
C LEU A 80 -51.86 79.70 -59.13
N ASP A 81 -52.08 80.53 -58.11
CA ASP A 81 -51.71 80.24 -56.73
C ASP A 81 -52.44 78.97 -56.22
N GLU A 82 -53.72 78.79 -56.57
CA GLU A 82 -54.48 77.58 -56.23
C GLU A 82 -53.93 76.33 -56.94
N GLU A 83 -53.55 76.42 -58.21
CA GLU A 83 -52.92 75.31 -58.95
C GLU A 83 -51.55 74.94 -58.36
N GLU A 84 -50.72 75.93 -58.01
CA GLU A 84 -49.43 75.71 -57.36
C GLU A 84 -49.56 75.04 -55.99
N ASP A 85 -50.56 75.45 -55.19
CA ASP A 85 -50.84 74.85 -53.89
C ASP A 85 -51.29 73.37 -54.01
N ASP A 86 -52.11 73.06 -55.01
CA ASP A 86 -52.51 71.68 -55.31
C ASP A 86 -51.33 70.82 -55.78
N GLU A 87 -50.45 71.35 -56.63
CA GLU A 87 -49.21 70.68 -57.02
C GLU A 87 -48.28 70.43 -55.84
N LEU A 88 -48.11 71.42 -54.97
CA LEU A 88 -47.32 71.31 -53.74
C LEU A 88 -47.89 70.24 -52.82
N ARG A 89 -49.22 70.15 -52.70
CA ARG A 89 -49.89 69.13 -51.91
C ARG A 89 -49.64 67.73 -52.46
N VAL A 90 -49.82 67.53 -53.77
CA VAL A 90 -49.54 66.23 -54.43
C VAL A 90 -48.08 65.84 -54.25
N TYR A 91 -47.15 66.79 -54.43
CA TYR A 91 -45.72 66.55 -54.22
C TYR A 91 -45.40 66.18 -52.77
N ALA A 92 -45.99 66.88 -51.79
CA ALA A 92 -45.80 66.59 -50.37
C ALA A 92 -46.32 65.20 -50.00
N GLU A 93 -47.48 64.80 -50.51
CA GLU A 93 -48.04 63.46 -50.32
C GLU A 93 -47.18 62.38 -50.96
N ALA A 94 -46.71 62.60 -52.19
CA ALA A 94 -45.78 61.71 -52.88
C ALA A 94 -44.46 61.55 -52.10
N LYS A 95 -43.90 62.66 -51.59
CA LYS A 95 -42.68 62.66 -50.79
C LYS A 95 -42.85 61.90 -49.47
N LYS A 96 -43.99 62.07 -48.79
CA LYS A 96 -44.35 61.29 -47.59
C LYS A 96 -44.45 59.80 -47.90
N LYS A 97 -45.12 59.42 -49.00
CA LYS A 97 -45.24 58.02 -49.44
C LYS A 97 -43.88 57.41 -49.76
N MET A 98 -43.01 58.13 -50.47
CA MET A 98 -41.66 57.67 -50.77
C MET A 98 -40.80 57.50 -49.50
N ALA A 99 -40.90 58.42 -48.54
CA ALA A 99 -40.22 58.29 -47.26
C ALA A 99 -40.68 57.06 -46.48
N ARG A 100 -41.99 56.76 -46.49
CA ARG A 100 -42.55 55.54 -45.88
C ARG A 100 -42.01 54.27 -46.54
N LEU A 101 -42.04 54.19 -47.87
CA LEU A 101 -41.51 53.05 -48.62
C LEU A 101 -40.00 52.82 -48.37
N ARG A 102 -39.21 53.89 -48.22
CA ARG A 102 -37.80 53.78 -47.85
C ARG A 102 -37.61 53.15 -46.48
N ARG A 103 -38.39 53.58 -45.47
CA ARG A 103 -38.36 53.00 -44.12
C ARG A 103 -38.80 51.53 -44.13
N GLU A 104 -39.86 51.19 -44.85
CA GLU A 104 -40.34 49.81 -44.96
C GLU A 104 -39.27 48.90 -45.59
N LYS A 105 -38.62 49.34 -46.67
CA LYS A 105 -37.50 48.60 -47.28
C LYS A 105 -36.30 48.44 -46.34
N GLU A 106 -35.98 49.48 -45.57
CA GLU A 106 -34.88 49.42 -44.61
C GLU A 106 -35.17 48.42 -43.48
N VAL A 107 -36.39 48.42 -42.95
CA VAL A 107 -36.84 47.44 -41.95
C VAL A 107 -36.80 46.02 -42.51
N GLN A 108 -37.29 45.79 -43.73
CA GLN A 108 -37.22 44.48 -44.38
C GLN A 108 -35.77 44.00 -44.55
N ALA A 109 -34.88 44.88 -45.03
CA ALA A 109 -33.46 44.53 -45.19
C ALA A 109 -32.77 44.21 -43.85
N ILE A 110 -33.19 44.84 -42.75
CA ILE A 110 -32.72 44.52 -41.40
C ILE A 110 -33.26 43.16 -40.95
N GLN A 111 -34.56 42.91 -41.16
CA GLN A 111 -35.21 41.63 -40.82
C GLN A 111 -34.57 40.46 -41.56
N GLU A 112 -34.37 40.56 -42.88
CA GLU A 112 -33.71 39.52 -43.68
C GLU A 112 -32.29 39.20 -43.16
N LYS A 113 -31.53 40.25 -42.80
CA LYS A 113 -30.19 40.06 -42.21
C LYS A 113 -30.25 39.38 -40.85
N GLN A 114 -31.27 39.69 -40.04
CA GLN A 114 -31.44 39.08 -38.73
C GLN A 114 -31.86 37.61 -38.86
N GLU A 115 -32.81 37.29 -39.73
CA GLU A 115 -33.24 35.92 -40.03
C GLU A 115 -32.07 35.06 -40.54
N ALA A 116 -31.24 35.60 -41.43
CA ALA A 116 -30.05 34.92 -41.92
C ALA A 116 -29.04 34.64 -40.79
N ARG A 117 -28.85 35.59 -39.86
CA ARG A 117 -28.01 35.40 -38.66
C ARG A 117 -28.59 34.33 -37.73
N ASP A 118 -29.88 34.40 -37.44
CA ASP A 118 -30.55 33.47 -36.54
C ASP A 118 -30.54 32.04 -37.11
N HIS A 119 -30.72 31.89 -38.44
CA HIS A 119 -30.57 30.62 -39.13
C HIS A 119 -29.15 30.06 -38.99
N MET A 120 -28.13 30.91 -39.17
CA MET A 120 -26.73 30.51 -39.01
C MET A 120 -26.39 30.13 -37.56
N ILE A 121 -26.90 30.86 -36.57
CA ILE A 121 -26.75 30.54 -35.14
C ILE A 121 -27.42 29.19 -34.84
N GLY A 122 -28.63 28.97 -35.33
CA GLY A 122 -29.35 27.70 -35.17
C GLY A 122 -28.58 26.52 -35.78
N TYR A 123 -28.05 26.69 -36.99
CA TYR A 123 -27.23 25.68 -37.66
C TYR A 123 -25.96 25.36 -36.86
N LEU A 124 -25.20 26.38 -36.43
CA LEU A 124 -24.00 26.21 -35.61
C LEU A 124 -24.31 25.51 -34.27
N GLY A 125 -25.41 25.90 -33.62
CA GLY A 125 -25.87 25.23 -32.40
C GLY A 125 -26.22 23.76 -32.61
N SER A 126 -26.81 23.42 -33.77
CA SER A 126 -27.09 22.02 -34.11
C SER A 126 -25.81 21.20 -34.35
N LEU A 127 -24.81 21.78 -35.02
CA LEU A 127 -23.50 21.15 -35.21
C LEU A 127 -22.79 20.92 -33.89
N GLN A 128 -22.83 21.90 -32.97
CA GLN A 128 -22.22 21.78 -31.67
C GLN A 128 -22.87 20.66 -30.84
N LYS A 129 -24.20 20.61 -30.78
CA LYS A 129 -24.94 19.53 -30.09
C LYS A 129 -24.61 18.15 -30.64
N ARG A 130 -24.45 18.04 -31.97
CA ARG A 130 -24.05 16.79 -32.62
C ARG A 130 -22.63 16.39 -32.23
N ALA A 131 -21.69 17.33 -32.22
CA ALA A 131 -20.33 17.08 -31.80
C ALA A 131 -20.25 16.65 -30.31
N GLU A 132 -21.02 17.31 -29.44
CA GLU A 132 -21.15 16.92 -28.02
C GLU A 132 -21.68 15.49 -27.88
N SER A 133 -22.75 15.15 -28.62
CA SER A 133 -23.34 13.80 -28.60
C SER A 133 -22.36 12.72 -29.10
N ASP A 134 -21.60 13.02 -30.16
CA ASP A 134 -20.58 12.11 -30.69
C ASP A 134 -19.42 11.92 -29.70
N ASN A 135 -18.98 12.99 -29.02
CA ASN A 135 -17.97 12.92 -27.97
C ASN A 135 -18.45 12.10 -26.77
N ASP A 136 -19.69 12.29 -26.32
CA ASP A 136 -20.28 11.51 -25.22
C ASP A 136 -20.34 10.02 -25.58
N ALA A 137 -20.69 9.69 -26.83
CA ALA A 137 -20.66 8.32 -27.33
C ALA A 137 -19.23 7.73 -27.32
N GLN A 138 -18.21 8.52 -27.66
CA GLN A 138 -16.81 8.08 -27.56
C GLN A 138 -16.38 7.86 -26.12
N ILE A 139 -16.73 8.77 -25.20
CA ILE A 139 -16.44 8.64 -23.77
C ILE A 139 -17.10 7.38 -23.21
N PHE A 140 -18.35 7.11 -23.56
CA PHE A 140 -19.06 5.91 -23.12
C PHE A 140 -18.37 4.63 -23.60
N ARG A 141 -17.97 4.57 -24.88
CA ARG A 141 -17.20 3.43 -25.41
C ARG A 141 -15.87 3.25 -24.71
N ALA A 142 -15.14 4.33 -24.45
CA ALA A 142 -13.86 4.29 -23.74
C ALA A 142 -14.02 3.79 -22.30
N LYS A 143 -15.06 4.23 -21.58
CA LYS A 143 -15.40 3.72 -20.24
C LYS A 143 -15.73 2.24 -20.27
N ALA A 144 -16.60 1.80 -21.17
CA ALA A 144 -16.97 0.39 -21.31
C ALA A 144 -15.76 -0.51 -21.63
N GLN A 145 -14.85 -0.05 -22.50
CA GLN A 145 -13.61 -0.77 -22.79
C GLN A 145 -12.69 -0.86 -21.58
N LYS A 146 -12.56 0.22 -20.81
CA LYS A 146 -11.76 0.26 -19.59
C LYS A 146 -12.31 -0.68 -18.53
N GLU A 147 -13.61 -0.64 -18.27
CA GLU A 147 -14.28 -1.53 -17.31
C GLU A 147 -14.15 -3.00 -17.75
N ALA A 148 -14.32 -3.30 -19.05
CA ALA A 148 -14.12 -4.66 -19.56
C ALA A 148 -12.66 -5.14 -19.39
N LYS A 149 -11.68 -4.25 -19.52
CA LYS A 149 -10.27 -4.57 -19.29
C LYS A 149 -9.99 -4.81 -17.81
N GLU A 150 -10.47 -3.95 -16.92
CA GLU A 150 -10.33 -4.09 -15.47
C GLU A 150 -10.95 -5.41 -15.00
N LEU A 151 -12.14 -5.76 -15.47
CA LEU A 151 -12.79 -7.03 -15.15
C LEU A 151 -11.96 -8.24 -15.59
N ARG A 152 -11.36 -8.20 -16.79
CA ARG A 152 -10.46 -9.28 -17.26
C ARG A 152 -9.22 -9.38 -16.39
N GLU A 153 -8.59 -8.26 -16.05
CA GLU A 153 -7.42 -8.24 -15.17
C GLU A 153 -7.73 -8.76 -13.76
N GLU A 154 -8.91 -8.43 -13.21
CA GLU A 154 -9.38 -8.96 -11.93
C GLU A 154 -9.63 -10.47 -11.98
N GLN A 155 -10.26 -10.97 -13.05
CA GLN A 155 -10.45 -12.40 -13.27
C GLN A 155 -9.11 -13.13 -13.37
N GLU A 156 -8.16 -12.62 -14.14
CA GLU A 156 -6.82 -13.21 -14.24
C GLU A 156 -6.07 -13.21 -12.90
N LYS A 157 -6.16 -12.12 -12.13
CA LYS A 157 -5.57 -12.03 -10.78
C LYS A 157 -6.20 -13.07 -9.86
N PHE A 158 -7.52 -13.19 -9.89
CA PHE A 158 -8.25 -14.18 -9.09
C PHE A 158 -7.85 -15.61 -9.45
N GLU A 159 -7.77 -15.95 -10.75
CA GLU A 159 -7.32 -17.27 -11.21
C GLU A 159 -5.88 -17.57 -10.77
N LYS A 160 -4.97 -16.60 -10.90
CA LYS A 160 -3.57 -16.75 -10.45
C LYS A 160 -3.50 -17.00 -8.95
N GLN A 161 -4.26 -16.24 -8.16
CA GLN A 161 -4.35 -16.44 -6.70
C GLN A 161 -4.92 -17.81 -6.36
N GLN A 162 -5.98 -18.25 -7.05
CA GLN A 162 -6.59 -19.56 -6.83
C GLN A 162 -5.61 -20.70 -7.16
N LYS A 163 -4.90 -20.63 -8.29
CA LYS A 163 -3.85 -21.59 -8.67
C LYS A 163 -2.71 -21.62 -7.64
N MET A 164 -2.26 -20.46 -7.18
CA MET A 164 -1.24 -20.35 -6.13
C MET A 164 -1.70 -21.00 -4.81
N GLN A 165 -2.93 -20.71 -4.37
CA GLN A 165 -3.50 -21.33 -3.18
C GLN A 165 -3.62 -22.85 -3.32
N GLN A 166 -4.05 -23.35 -4.48
CA GLN A 166 -4.09 -24.79 -4.75
C GLN A 166 -2.70 -25.43 -4.70
N SER A 167 -1.68 -24.78 -5.26
CA SER A 167 -0.29 -25.24 -5.18
C SER A 167 0.22 -25.30 -3.74
N ILE A 168 -0.03 -24.25 -2.94
CA ILE A 168 0.32 -24.24 -1.51
C ILE A 168 -0.38 -25.37 -0.75
N ARG A 169 -1.67 -25.61 -1.01
CA ARG A 169 -2.42 -26.70 -0.40
C ARG A 169 -1.84 -28.06 -0.76
N LYS A 170 -1.53 -28.30 -2.04
CA LYS A 170 -0.89 -29.54 -2.51
C LYS A 170 0.47 -29.77 -1.85
N HIS A 171 1.34 -28.75 -1.84
CA HIS A 171 2.64 -28.85 -1.18
C HIS A 171 2.53 -29.13 0.32
N ARG A 172 1.62 -28.45 1.04
CA ARG A 172 1.37 -28.72 2.48
C ARG A 172 0.89 -30.15 2.73
N PHE A 173 0.01 -30.65 1.87
CA PHE A 173 -0.46 -32.04 1.94
C PHE A 173 0.68 -33.03 1.70
N GLU A 174 1.45 -32.84 0.62
CA GLU A 174 2.58 -33.70 0.26
C GLU A 174 3.67 -33.72 1.32
N THR A 175 4.02 -32.56 1.89
CA THR A 175 5.02 -32.46 2.97
C THR A 175 4.55 -33.11 4.26
N THR A 176 3.27 -32.97 4.61
CA THR A 176 2.69 -33.65 5.79
C THR A 176 2.73 -35.16 5.59
N LYS A 177 2.28 -35.65 4.42
CA LYS A 177 2.31 -37.07 4.08
C LYS A 177 3.73 -37.63 4.07
N ARG A 178 4.71 -36.89 3.52
CA ARG A 178 6.12 -37.29 3.55
C ARG A 178 6.65 -37.41 4.98
N ARG A 179 6.35 -36.45 5.85
CA ARG A 179 6.74 -36.49 7.27
C ARG A 179 6.06 -37.62 8.04
N GLU A 180 4.84 -37.99 7.68
CA GLU A 180 4.17 -39.17 8.25
C GLU A 180 4.89 -40.45 7.86
N VAL A 181 5.21 -40.62 6.57
CA VAL A 181 5.97 -41.80 6.09
C VAL A 181 7.35 -41.86 6.73
N GLU A 182 8.06 -40.73 6.84
CA GLU A 182 9.38 -40.67 7.48
C GLU A 182 9.30 -41.07 8.96
N ARG A 183 8.31 -40.56 9.72
CA ARG A 183 8.07 -40.98 11.11
C ARG A 183 7.73 -42.46 11.22
N GLU A 184 6.89 -43.00 10.34
CA GLU A 184 6.59 -44.44 10.33
C GLU A 184 7.83 -45.29 10.07
N MET A 185 8.75 -44.82 9.23
CA MET A 185 10.01 -45.51 8.95
C MET A 185 10.97 -45.43 10.15
N GLU A 186 11.13 -44.26 10.75
CA GLU A 186 11.91 -44.06 11.98
C GLU A 186 11.39 -44.94 13.12
N GLU A 187 10.07 -44.99 13.33
CA GLU A 187 9.45 -45.85 14.35
C GLU A 187 9.72 -47.34 14.12
N ARG A 188 9.75 -47.78 12.85
CA ARG A 188 10.10 -49.16 12.47
C ARG A 188 11.58 -49.43 12.73
N GLU A 189 12.47 -48.55 12.32
CA GLU A 189 13.92 -48.68 12.56
C GLU A 189 14.23 -48.70 14.07
N ASP A 190 13.61 -47.82 14.85
CA ASP A 190 13.72 -47.80 16.31
C ASP A 190 13.16 -49.08 16.96
N ALA A 191 12.07 -49.63 16.43
CA ALA A 191 11.55 -50.91 16.88
C ALA A 191 12.54 -52.06 16.58
N GLU A 192 13.18 -52.07 15.41
CA GLU A 192 14.21 -53.06 15.06
C GLU A 192 15.47 -52.93 15.93
N ILE A 193 15.95 -51.71 16.17
CA ILE A 193 17.09 -51.46 17.06
C ILE A 193 16.77 -51.93 18.47
N ARG A 194 15.57 -51.64 18.99
CA ARG A 194 15.12 -52.13 20.30
C ARG A 194 15.09 -53.65 20.36
N ARG A 195 14.60 -54.34 19.31
CA ARG A 195 14.63 -55.81 19.23
C ARG A 195 16.05 -56.36 19.25
N LYS A 196 16.96 -55.81 18.43
CA LYS A 196 18.37 -56.23 18.39
C LYS A 196 19.08 -56.03 19.74
N LYS A 197 18.82 -54.91 20.42
CA LYS A 197 19.35 -54.66 21.78
C LYS A 197 18.82 -55.68 22.79
N ALA A 198 17.51 -55.96 22.78
CA ALA A 198 16.92 -56.95 23.68
C ALA A 198 17.48 -58.37 23.43
N GLU A 199 17.73 -58.74 22.17
CA GLU A 199 18.39 -60.01 21.83
C GLU A 199 19.85 -60.05 22.30
N ALA A 200 20.61 -58.96 22.13
CA ALA A 200 21.98 -58.85 22.62
C ALA A 200 22.05 -58.92 24.15
N ASP A 201 21.16 -58.23 24.86
CA ASP A 201 21.07 -58.29 26.32
C ASP A 201 20.73 -59.70 26.81
N ARG A 202 19.82 -60.39 26.11
CA ARG A 202 19.49 -61.80 26.39
C ARG A 202 20.71 -62.71 26.21
N LEU A 203 21.45 -62.56 25.12
CA LEU A 203 22.66 -63.33 24.86
C LEU A 203 23.75 -63.03 25.90
N PHE A 204 23.93 -61.77 26.27
CA PHE A 204 24.88 -61.37 27.30
C PHE A 204 24.53 -61.99 28.66
N LEU A 205 23.25 -62.01 29.03
CA LEU A 205 22.80 -62.61 30.28
C LEU A 205 23.03 -64.13 30.30
N LEU A 206 22.75 -64.83 29.19
CA LEU A 206 23.08 -66.25 29.04
C LEU A 206 24.59 -66.50 29.17
N TYR A 207 25.41 -65.69 28.51
CA TYR A 207 26.87 -65.78 28.59
C TYR A 207 27.38 -65.55 30.02
N GLN A 208 26.83 -64.57 30.75
CA GLN A 208 27.19 -64.34 32.16
C GLN A 208 26.83 -65.53 33.05
N GLN A 209 25.64 -66.12 32.86
CA GLN A 209 25.23 -67.32 33.58
C GLN A 209 26.15 -68.51 33.30
N GLU A 210 26.56 -68.73 32.04
CA GLU A 210 27.52 -69.77 31.70
C GLU A 210 28.90 -69.50 32.33
N LYS A 211 29.37 -68.26 32.28
CA LYS A 211 30.63 -67.86 32.92
C LYS A 211 30.59 -68.04 34.43
N GLU A 212 29.45 -67.78 35.08
CA GLU A 212 29.24 -68.04 36.51
C GLU A 212 29.26 -69.53 36.83
N LYS A 213 28.60 -70.36 36.01
CA LYS A 213 28.65 -71.83 36.16
C LYS A 213 30.08 -72.36 36.04
N GLN A 214 30.83 -71.91 35.02
CA GLN A 214 32.24 -72.28 34.86
C GLN A 214 33.08 -71.87 36.07
N ARG A 215 32.96 -70.63 36.55
CA ARG A 215 33.67 -70.19 37.76
C ARG A 215 33.32 -71.03 38.99
N HIS A 216 32.05 -71.41 39.14
CA HIS A 216 31.61 -72.27 40.23
C HIS A 216 32.18 -73.69 40.11
N GLU A 217 32.18 -74.27 38.91
CA GLU A 217 32.79 -75.58 38.63
C GLU A 217 34.30 -75.55 38.90
N ASP A 218 35.02 -74.54 38.41
CA ASP A 218 36.46 -74.36 38.66
C ASP A 218 36.77 -74.20 40.16
N ALA A 219 35.96 -73.44 40.89
CA ALA A 219 36.08 -73.30 42.34
C ALA A 219 35.86 -74.64 43.05
N LEU A 220 34.88 -75.43 42.61
CA LEU A 220 34.59 -76.75 43.17
C LEU A 220 35.71 -77.75 42.90
N VAL A 221 36.27 -77.77 41.68
CA VAL A 221 37.45 -78.58 41.31
C VAL A 221 38.65 -78.19 42.17
N THR A 222 38.92 -76.90 42.31
CA THR A 222 40.03 -76.38 43.12
C THR A 222 39.85 -76.75 44.61
N SER A 223 38.63 -76.62 45.14
CA SER A 223 38.31 -77.02 46.51
C SER A 223 38.50 -78.52 46.73
N GLN A 224 38.06 -79.36 45.79
CA GLN A 224 38.27 -80.81 45.85
C GLN A 224 39.75 -81.18 45.78
N TYR A 225 40.53 -80.48 44.95
CA TYR A 225 41.98 -80.66 44.86
C TYR A 225 42.66 -80.33 46.20
N HIS A 226 42.32 -79.21 46.83
CA HIS A 226 42.85 -78.85 48.15
C HIS A 226 42.44 -79.85 49.24
N LEU A 227 41.21 -80.37 49.20
CA LEU A 227 40.77 -81.41 50.14
C LEU A 227 41.60 -82.69 50.00
N LYS A 228 41.84 -83.15 48.76
CA LYS A 228 42.72 -84.30 48.48
C LYS A 228 44.14 -84.05 48.98
N GLN A 229 44.71 -82.87 48.71
CA GLN A 229 46.05 -82.52 49.18
C GLN A 229 46.14 -82.49 50.71
N ALA A 230 45.10 -82.01 51.39
CA ALA A 230 45.03 -82.02 52.86
C ALA A 230 44.95 -83.45 53.41
N GLN A 231 44.18 -84.34 52.77
CA GLN A 231 44.12 -85.76 53.11
C GLN A 231 45.48 -86.44 52.92
N GLU A 232 46.13 -86.26 51.77
CA GLU A 232 47.47 -86.81 51.51
C GLU A 232 48.51 -86.35 52.55
N ARG A 233 48.48 -85.08 52.95
CA ARG A 233 49.38 -84.57 54.01
C ARG A 233 49.09 -85.23 55.35
N LYS A 234 47.82 -85.46 55.69
CA LYS A 234 47.41 -86.13 56.93
C LYS A 234 47.82 -87.59 56.93
N ASP A 235 47.70 -88.28 55.81
CA ASP A 235 48.11 -89.68 55.68
C ASP A 235 49.64 -89.80 55.75
N ARG A 236 50.40 -88.94 55.04
CA ARG A 236 51.86 -88.88 55.20
C ARG A 236 52.29 -88.60 56.64
N GLN A 237 51.58 -87.72 57.35
CA GLN A 237 51.86 -87.47 58.78
C GLN A 237 51.57 -88.70 59.65
N ARG A 238 50.57 -89.51 59.33
CA ARG A 238 50.29 -90.77 60.03
C ARG A 238 51.37 -91.80 59.76
N ASP A 239 51.82 -91.91 58.51
CA ASP A 239 52.89 -92.84 58.12
C ASP A 239 54.20 -92.48 58.83
N VAL A 240 54.58 -91.20 58.86
CA VAL A 240 55.78 -90.73 59.59
C VAL A 240 55.68 -91.07 61.08
N LYS A 241 54.53 -90.79 61.73
CA LYS A 241 54.33 -91.12 63.15
C LYS A 241 54.36 -92.63 63.41
N ALA A 242 53.90 -93.45 62.47
CA ALA A 242 53.94 -94.91 62.61
C ALA A 242 55.38 -95.42 62.52
N SER A 243 56.19 -94.89 61.60
CA SER A 243 57.63 -95.19 61.51
C SER A 243 58.40 -94.71 62.75
N GLU A 244 58.12 -93.50 63.25
CA GLU A 244 58.73 -93.00 64.49
C GLU A 244 58.40 -93.91 65.70
N LEU A 245 57.16 -94.42 65.80
CA LEU A 245 56.77 -95.35 66.85
C LEU A 245 57.51 -96.69 66.74
N GLU A 246 57.68 -97.20 65.51
CA GLU A 246 58.40 -98.45 65.24
C GLU A 246 59.88 -98.34 65.61
N GLU A 247 60.54 -97.22 65.27
CA GLU A 247 61.91 -96.93 65.69
C GLU A 247 62.05 -96.89 67.22
N VAL A 248 61.14 -96.21 67.92
CA VAL A 248 61.14 -96.16 69.40
C VAL A 248 60.96 -97.54 70.03
N LEU A 249 60.12 -98.41 69.45
CA LEU A 249 59.94 -99.79 69.93
C LEU A 249 61.20 -100.64 69.70
N LEU A 250 61.85 -100.48 68.55
CA LEU A 250 63.09 -101.17 68.23
C LEU A 250 64.22 -100.75 69.19
N ASP A 251 64.36 -99.45 69.44
CA ASP A 251 65.33 -98.90 70.39
C ASP A 251 65.10 -99.44 71.81
N LYS A 252 63.84 -99.50 72.27
CA LYS A 252 63.50 -100.10 73.57
C LYS A 252 63.92 -101.57 73.65
N HIS A 253 63.62 -102.35 72.61
CA HIS A 253 64.01 -103.76 72.57
C HIS A 253 65.54 -103.93 72.56
N MET A 254 66.26 -103.13 71.78
CA MET A 254 67.74 -103.16 71.75
C MET A 254 68.34 -102.80 73.11
N ASN A 255 67.82 -101.76 73.78
CA ASN A 255 68.24 -101.38 75.13
C ASN A 255 67.97 -102.49 76.16
N GLU A 256 66.86 -103.23 76.04
CA GLU A 256 66.56 -104.36 76.93
C GLU A 256 67.56 -105.53 76.73
N VAL A 257 67.92 -105.83 75.48
CA VAL A 257 68.94 -106.85 75.17
C VAL A 257 70.31 -106.44 75.70
N GLU A 258 70.72 -105.19 75.52
CA GLU A 258 71.97 -104.67 76.08
C GLU A 258 71.98 -104.73 77.61
N LYS A 259 70.86 -104.40 78.27
CA LYS A 259 70.71 -104.54 79.73
C LYS A 259 70.91 -105.98 80.19
N GLN A 260 70.32 -106.96 79.49
CA GLN A 260 70.50 -108.38 79.82
C GLN A 260 71.95 -108.83 79.65
N GLN A 261 72.60 -108.45 78.55
CA GLN A 261 74.01 -108.76 78.32
C GLN A 261 74.91 -108.15 79.41
N TYR A 262 74.62 -106.91 79.83
CA TYR A 262 75.33 -106.25 80.91
C TYR A 262 75.17 -107.01 82.24
N GLN A 263 73.95 -107.44 82.58
CA GLN A 263 73.67 -108.22 83.79
C GLN A 263 74.35 -109.59 83.77
N ASP A 264 74.30 -110.31 82.65
CA ASP A 264 74.93 -111.63 82.52
C ASP A 264 76.46 -111.54 82.65
N TYR A 265 77.07 -110.54 82.00
CA TYR A 265 78.52 -110.33 82.08
C TYR A 265 78.95 -109.98 83.51
N THR A 266 78.29 -109.01 84.13
CA THR A 266 78.61 -108.60 85.51
C THR A 266 78.34 -109.70 86.52
N GLY A 267 77.28 -110.50 86.34
CA GLY A 267 76.99 -111.69 87.12
C GLY A 267 78.12 -112.72 87.07
N ARG A 268 78.65 -113.02 85.87
CA ARG A 268 79.81 -113.93 85.72
C ARG A 268 81.07 -113.38 86.40
N VAL A 269 81.31 -112.08 86.30
CA VAL A 269 82.47 -111.44 86.96
C VAL A 269 82.34 -111.50 88.48
N ILE A 270 81.15 -111.25 89.03
CA ILE A 270 80.89 -111.36 90.47
C ILE A 270 81.08 -112.80 90.96
N ALA A 271 80.56 -113.79 90.22
CA ALA A 271 80.73 -115.21 90.55
C ALA A 271 82.22 -115.61 90.55
N TYR A 272 82.97 -115.19 89.53
CA TYR A 272 84.41 -115.43 89.46
C TYR A 272 85.20 -114.76 90.61
N MET A 273 84.75 -113.59 91.08
CA MET A 273 85.39 -112.92 92.23
C MET A 273 85.03 -113.59 93.58
N ASP A 274 83.80 -114.10 93.74
CA ASP A 274 83.35 -114.86 94.94
C ASP A 274 84.12 -116.19 95.05
N GLU A 275 84.30 -116.93 93.95
CA GLU A 275 85.05 -118.19 93.91
C GLU A 275 86.53 -118.03 94.30
N ASN A 276 87.12 -116.87 93.98
CA ASN A 276 88.51 -116.56 94.31
C ASN A 276 88.70 -115.90 95.68
N GLY A 277 87.66 -115.88 96.54
CA GLY A 277 87.73 -115.40 97.93
C GLY A 277 87.97 -113.89 98.07
N ARG A 278 87.73 -113.10 97.01
CA ARG A 278 87.84 -111.63 97.06
C ARG A 278 86.53 -111.02 97.57
N ASN A 279 86.62 -109.87 98.25
CA ASN A 279 85.42 -109.16 98.71
C ASN A 279 84.59 -108.67 97.51
N THR A 280 83.44 -109.29 97.27
CA THR A 280 82.53 -109.02 96.15
C THR A 280 81.56 -107.86 96.38
N TYR A 281 81.55 -107.26 97.58
CA TYR A 281 80.63 -106.19 97.94
C TYR A 281 80.73 -104.91 97.06
N PRO A 282 81.93 -104.41 96.68
CA PRO A 282 82.04 -103.22 95.83
C PRO A 282 81.43 -103.42 94.44
N MET A 283 81.58 -104.61 93.85
CA MET A 283 81.05 -104.91 92.52
C MET A 283 79.52 -105.09 92.54
N ARG A 284 78.97 -105.77 93.56
CA ARG A 284 77.51 -105.86 93.73
C ARG A 284 76.87 -104.48 93.88
N ARG A 285 77.55 -103.54 94.56
CA ARG A 285 77.10 -102.15 94.68
C ARG A 285 77.21 -101.39 93.36
N ALA A 286 78.31 -101.51 92.62
CA ALA A 286 78.47 -100.87 91.31
C ALA A 286 77.42 -101.35 90.29
N VAL A 287 77.14 -102.66 90.26
CA VAL A 287 76.09 -103.24 89.40
C VAL A 287 74.70 -102.75 89.82
N ALA A 288 74.41 -102.65 91.12
CA ALA A 288 73.14 -102.11 91.59
C ALA A 288 72.95 -100.62 91.21
N ASP A 289 74.00 -99.80 91.34
CA ASP A 289 73.99 -98.38 90.98
C ASP A 289 73.85 -98.18 89.46
N GLU A 290 74.49 -99.02 88.61
CA GLU A 290 74.35 -98.94 87.15
C GLU A 290 73.03 -99.51 86.63
N VAL A 291 72.50 -100.57 87.22
CA VAL A 291 71.15 -101.07 86.89
C VAL A 291 70.09 -100.02 87.24
N GLN A 292 70.23 -99.32 88.37
CA GLN A 292 69.38 -98.15 88.68
C GLN A 292 69.55 -97.00 87.69
N ARG A 293 70.76 -96.76 87.19
CA ARG A 293 71.02 -95.69 86.21
C ARG A 293 70.44 -96.02 84.83
N PHE A 294 70.53 -97.28 84.38
CA PHE A 294 69.85 -97.77 83.17
C PHE A 294 68.32 -97.63 83.29
N ASP A 295 67.75 -97.94 84.45
CA ASP A 295 66.32 -97.76 84.68
C ASP A 295 65.91 -96.28 84.72
N GLN A 296 66.76 -95.38 85.23
CA GLN A 296 66.50 -93.94 85.20
C GLN A 296 66.62 -93.32 83.78
N LEU A 297 67.52 -93.83 82.94
CA LEU A 297 67.64 -93.43 81.53
C LEU A 297 66.44 -93.93 80.70
N ASN A 298 65.91 -95.12 80.98
CA ASN A 298 64.70 -95.64 80.34
C ASN A 298 63.39 -94.96 80.82
N HIS A 299 63.35 -94.42 82.04
CA HIS A 299 62.19 -93.65 82.53
C HIS A 299 62.23 -92.16 82.10
N GLY A 300 63.35 -91.69 81.54
CA GLY A 300 63.50 -90.34 81.00
C GLY A 300 62.80 -90.08 79.66
N ILE A 301 62.40 -91.14 78.94
CA ILE A 301 61.76 -91.05 77.61
C ILE A 301 60.25 -90.73 77.73
N ASN A 302 59.62 -90.90 78.90
CA ASN A 302 58.18 -90.73 79.07
C ASN A 302 57.75 -89.35 79.65
N LYS A 303 58.60 -88.31 79.63
CA LYS A 303 58.30 -87.01 80.28
C LYS A 303 58.37 -85.76 79.36
N ALA A 304 58.32 -85.94 78.04
CA ALA A 304 58.36 -84.82 77.07
C ALA A 304 57.16 -84.76 76.11
N GLU A 305 56.03 -85.39 76.43
CA GLU A 305 54.76 -85.21 75.72
C GLU A 305 53.66 -84.74 76.68
N SER A 306 53.87 -83.55 77.23
CA SER A 306 52.76 -82.70 77.63
C SER A 306 53.02 -81.33 77.04
N GLN A 307 51.97 -80.75 76.45
CA GLN A 307 51.89 -79.44 75.78
C GLN A 307 52.06 -79.47 74.25
N THR A 308 51.02 -79.91 73.54
CA THR A 308 50.60 -79.19 72.33
C THR A 308 49.10 -78.96 72.37
N ASN A 309 48.71 -77.68 72.38
CA ASN A 309 47.34 -77.21 72.36
C ASN A 309 46.65 -77.61 71.04
N GLU A 310 45.49 -78.24 71.14
CA GLU A 310 44.50 -78.29 70.07
C GLU A 310 43.88 -76.89 69.93
N ASN A 311 44.51 -76.02 69.13
CA ASN A 311 43.91 -74.92 68.37
C ASN A 311 45.04 -74.09 67.73
N GLY A 312 45.54 -74.60 66.60
CA GLY A 312 46.41 -73.86 65.70
C GLY A 312 45.61 -72.86 64.87
N GLU A 313 44.99 -71.86 65.51
CA GLU A 313 44.45 -70.69 64.83
C GLU A 313 45.49 -69.57 64.86
N LYS A 314 46.22 -69.39 63.75
CA LYS A 314 46.86 -68.11 63.45
C LYS A 314 45.82 -67.23 62.76
N GLN A 315 45.36 -66.21 63.47
CA GLN A 315 44.68 -65.07 62.89
C GLN A 315 45.58 -64.38 61.84
N PRO A 316 45.12 -64.15 60.60
CA PRO A 316 45.74 -63.18 59.72
C PRO A 316 45.32 -61.75 60.09
N GLY A 317 46.31 -60.87 60.10
CA GLY A 317 46.28 -59.50 60.57
C GLY A 317 45.13 -58.64 60.04
N SER A 318 44.61 -57.86 60.98
CA SER A 318 44.06 -56.53 60.78
C SER A 318 44.82 -55.75 59.70
N HIS A 319 44.18 -55.56 58.55
CA HIS A 319 44.46 -54.46 57.64
C HIS A 319 43.16 -53.68 57.41
N ASP A 320 43.15 -52.47 57.96
CA ASP A 320 42.48 -51.26 57.49
C ASP A 320 41.09 -51.42 56.86
N LYS A 321 40.06 -51.27 57.72
CA LYS A 321 38.78 -50.70 57.31
C LYS A 321 38.99 -49.21 56.95
N LYS A 322 39.49 -48.93 55.75
CA LYS A 322 39.27 -47.63 55.13
C LYS A 322 37.83 -47.58 54.67
N SER A 323 37.11 -46.54 55.12
CA SER A 323 35.73 -46.32 54.73
C SER A 323 35.63 -46.18 53.20
N LEU A 324 34.58 -46.76 52.62
CA LEU A 324 34.25 -46.63 51.20
C LEU A 324 33.98 -45.16 50.77
N GLU A 325 33.93 -44.24 51.73
CA GLU A 325 33.75 -42.80 51.51
C GLU A 325 35.07 -42.09 51.21
N GLU A 326 36.22 -42.61 51.66
CA GLU A 326 37.54 -42.00 51.37
C GLU A 326 38.11 -42.41 50.00
N THR A 327 37.80 -43.61 49.52
CA THR A 327 38.20 -44.06 48.16
C THR A 327 37.36 -43.42 47.05
N LYS A 328 36.20 -42.83 47.36
CA LYS A 328 35.41 -42.02 46.42
C LYS A 328 35.99 -40.61 46.18
N LYS A 329 36.77 -40.05 47.12
CA LYS A 329 37.42 -38.73 46.94
C LYS A 329 38.73 -38.76 46.17
N HIS A 330 39.36 -39.93 46.01
CA HIS A 330 40.66 -40.07 45.33
C HIS A 330 40.57 -40.47 43.84
N MET A 331 39.35 -40.70 43.31
CA MET A 331 39.12 -41.04 41.89
C MET A 331 38.43 -39.94 41.06
N GLY A 332 38.46 -38.68 41.51
CA GLY A 332 38.16 -37.53 40.64
C GLY A 332 36.74 -37.48 40.04
N PHE A 333 35.74 -38.08 40.70
CA PHE A 333 34.34 -37.98 40.27
C PHE A 333 33.67 -36.76 40.95
N GLN A 334 33.66 -35.62 40.27
CA GLN A 334 32.76 -34.51 40.59
C GLN A 334 31.33 -34.92 40.19
N TRP A 335 30.41 -34.96 41.15
CA TRP A 335 28.98 -34.90 40.84
C TRP A 335 28.61 -33.43 40.70
N ASP A 336 28.29 -33.01 39.47
CA ASP A 336 27.54 -31.79 39.25
C ASP A 336 26.14 -31.98 39.84
N VAL A 337 25.90 -31.31 40.96
CA VAL A 337 24.55 -31.10 41.49
C VAL A 337 23.91 -30.01 40.64
N PRO A 338 22.74 -30.24 40.00
CA PRO A 338 22.06 -29.20 39.25
C PRO A 338 21.56 -28.12 40.21
N ASN A 339 22.00 -26.88 39.98
CA ASN A 339 21.44 -25.71 40.63
C ASN A 339 19.98 -25.53 40.23
N LYS A 340 19.17 -25.10 41.21
CA LYS A 340 17.76 -24.72 41.06
C LYS A 340 17.52 -23.62 40.04
#